data_AF-A0A1V2P247-F1
#
_entry.id   AF-A0A1V2P247-F1
#
_cell.length_a   1.000
_cell.length_b   1.000
_cell.length_c   1.000
_cell.angle_alpha   90.00
_cell.angle_beta   90.00
_cell.angle_gamma   90.00
#
_symmetry.space_group_name_H-M   'P 1'
#
loop_
_entity.id
_entity.type
_entity.pdbx_description
1 polymer ?
#
loop_
_entity_poly.entity_id
_entity_poly.type
_entity_poly.pdbx_seq_one_letter_code
_entity_poly.pdbx_strand_id
1 'polypeptide(L)'
;MTLSLADQPTLPDLSDDERHLLNLVATPAATLLGLVAGVLRTRLFEEDGATWVDLWQTNPSTARVEWQDGPEIAEVLEHLVPRSIEGTLEGVPGLRAVVTSDTHAQLVWIGTTSPVALHLTRLDA
;
A
#
# COMPACT_ATOMS: atom_id res chain seq x y z
N MET A 1 -30.32 2.92 -26.19
CA MET A 1 -29.14 3.83 -26.16
C MET A 1 -27.95 3.01 -25.71
N THR A 2 -27.12 2.58 -26.64
CA THR A 2 -25.89 1.82 -26.39
C THR A 2 -24.75 2.82 -26.32
N LEU A 3 -24.17 3.01 -25.14
CA LEU A 3 -22.94 3.79 -24.98
C LEU A 3 -21.81 3.01 -25.67
N SER A 4 -21.23 3.63 -26.69
CA SER A 4 -20.08 3.09 -27.44
C SER A 4 -18.85 3.11 -26.54
N LEU A 5 -18.06 2.02 -26.55
CA LEU A 5 -16.77 1.95 -25.84
C LEU A 5 -15.73 2.98 -26.35
N ALA A 6 -16.04 3.71 -27.43
CA ALA A 6 -15.14 4.69 -28.04
C ALA A 6 -15.10 6.06 -27.31
N ASP A 7 -16.01 6.30 -26.35
CA ASP A 7 -16.07 7.57 -25.60
C ASP A 7 -15.40 7.50 -24.23
N GLN A 8 -14.50 6.53 -23.99
CA GLN A 8 -13.64 6.62 -22.82
C GLN A 8 -12.71 7.82 -23.00
N PRO A 9 -12.60 8.75 -22.03
CA PRO A 9 -11.63 9.82 -22.10
C PRO A 9 -10.25 9.15 -22.09
N THR A 10 -9.64 9.01 -23.26
CA THR A 10 -8.20 8.80 -23.36
C THR A 10 -7.58 9.98 -22.64
N LEU A 11 -6.78 9.70 -21.59
CA LEU A 11 -5.99 10.71 -20.91
C LEU A 11 -5.39 11.66 -21.96
N PRO A 12 -5.45 12.99 -21.76
CA PRO A 12 -4.90 13.93 -22.73
C PRO A 12 -3.47 13.52 -23.07
N ASP A 13 -3.07 13.74 -24.32
CA ASP A 13 -1.74 13.38 -24.81
C ASP A 13 -0.70 14.12 -23.97
N LEU A 14 -0.15 13.44 -22.96
CA LEU A 14 0.79 14.01 -22.01
C LEU A 14 2.08 14.36 -22.76
N SER A 15 2.63 15.55 -22.50
CA SER A 15 3.99 15.89 -22.93
C SER A 15 5.02 14.91 -22.34
N ASP A 16 6.22 14.83 -22.92
CA ASP A 16 7.26 13.95 -22.41
C ASP A 16 7.68 14.30 -20.97
N ASP A 17 7.61 15.59 -20.60
CA ASP A 17 7.82 16.06 -19.24
C ASP A 17 6.69 15.63 -18.29
N GLU A 18 5.43 15.71 -18.73
CA GLU A 18 4.29 15.23 -17.94
C GLU A 18 4.30 13.71 -17.79
N ARG A 19 4.70 12.95 -18.83
CA ARG A 19 4.94 11.50 -18.71
C ARG A 19 6.09 11.21 -17.77
N HIS A 20 7.17 11.97 -17.84
CA HIS A 20 8.32 11.80 -16.96
C HIS A 20 7.93 12.08 -15.50
N LEU A 21 7.18 13.16 -15.24
CA LEU A 21 6.64 13.48 -13.92
C LEU A 21 5.62 12.43 -13.45
N LEU A 22 4.73 11.94 -14.31
CA LEU A 22 3.80 10.86 -13.97
C LEU A 22 4.57 9.58 -13.58
N ASN A 23 5.63 9.24 -14.33
CA ASN A 23 6.51 8.10 -14.04
C ASN A 23 7.35 8.31 -12.77
N LEU A 24 7.61 9.55 -12.37
CA LEU A 24 8.27 9.90 -11.11
C LEU A 24 7.30 9.81 -9.90
N VAL A 25 6.00 10.02 -10.12
CA VAL A 25 5.00 10.11 -9.03
C VAL A 25 4.23 8.78 -8.86
N ALA A 26 4.01 8.01 -9.91
CA ALA A 26 3.29 6.72 -9.89
C ALA A 26 4.24 5.51 -9.81
N THR A 27 5.22 5.56 -8.90
CA THR A 27 6.12 4.43 -8.68
C THR A 27 5.35 3.21 -8.15
N PRO A 28 5.88 1.98 -8.32
CA PRO A 28 5.32 0.80 -7.66
C PRO A 28 5.22 0.97 -6.14
N ALA A 29 6.23 1.55 -5.50
CA ALA A 29 6.19 1.85 -4.07
C ALA A 29 5.09 2.86 -3.68
N ALA A 30 4.90 3.94 -4.44
CA ALA A 30 3.79 4.89 -4.20
C ALA A 30 2.42 4.22 -4.38
N THR A 31 2.29 3.34 -5.39
CA THR A 31 1.07 2.55 -5.60
C THR A 31 0.79 1.64 -4.41
N LEU A 32 1.80 0.93 -3.91
CA LEU A 32 1.67 0.08 -2.73
C LEU A 32 1.27 0.88 -1.49
N LEU A 33 1.89 2.04 -1.26
CA LEU A 33 1.56 2.92 -0.14
C LEU A 33 0.09 3.36 -0.20
N GLY A 34 -0.43 3.67 -1.38
CA GLY A 34 -1.86 4.00 -1.55
C GLY A 34 -2.79 2.85 -1.17
N LEU A 35 -2.47 1.62 -1.58
CA LEU A 35 -3.24 0.42 -1.22
C LEU A 35 -3.19 0.14 0.28
N VAL A 36 -1.99 0.20 0.87
CA VAL A 36 -1.76 -0.02 2.30
C VAL A 36 -2.47 1.05 3.13
N ALA A 37 -2.37 2.33 2.76
CA ALA A 37 -3.09 3.41 3.41
C ALA A 37 -4.60 3.18 3.41
N GLY A 38 -5.15 2.69 2.28
CA GLY A 38 -6.57 2.35 2.17
C GLY A 38 -6.99 1.28 3.19
N VAL A 39 -6.20 0.22 3.35
CA VAL A 39 -6.48 -0.84 4.33
C VAL A 39 -6.35 -0.33 5.77
N LEU A 40 -5.23 0.32 6.09
CA LEU A 40 -4.93 0.75 7.45
C LEU A 40 -5.94 1.79 7.97
N ARG A 41 -6.30 2.77 7.13
CA ARG A 41 -7.27 3.81 7.50
C ARG A 41 -8.66 3.24 7.72
N THR A 42 -9.11 2.32 6.87
CA THR A 42 -10.50 1.82 6.92
C THR A 42 -10.73 0.74 7.98
N ARG A 43 -9.67 0.13 8.52
CA ARG A 43 -9.81 -1.07 9.36
C ARG A 43 -9.14 -1.00 10.72
N LEU A 44 -8.08 -0.21 10.91
CA LEU A 44 -7.25 -0.30 12.10
C LEU A 44 -7.19 1.00 12.90
N PHE A 45 -6.80 2.09 12.25
CA PHE A 45 -6.57 3.35 12.98
C PHE A 45 -7.84 4.20 13.21
N GLU A 46 -9.01 3.71 12.78
CA GLU A 46 -10.31 4.32 13.15
C GLU A 46 -10.80 3.86 14.54
N GLU A 47 -10.42 2.66 14.99
CA GLU A 47 -10.89 2.06 16.26
C GLU A 47 -9.84 2.14 17.37
N ASP A 48 -8.58 1.79 17.09
CA ASP A 48 -7.43 1.97 17.99
C ASP A 48 -6.48 3.02 17.42
N GLY A 49 -6.71 4.28 17.82
CA GLY A 49 -5.99 5.42 17.31
C GLY A 49 -4.50 5.37 17.66
N ALA A 50 -3.65 5.20 16.65
CA ALA A 50 -2.23 5.50 16.80
C ALA A 50 -2.04 7.00 17.08
N THR A 51 -1.02 7.31 17.87
CA THR A 51 -0.62 8.70 18.15
C THR A 51 -0.20 9.39 16.85
N TRP A 52 0.53 8.67 15.98
CA TRP A 52 0.79 9.11 14.62
C TRP A 52 1.08 7.92 13.69
N VAL A 53 0.91 8.15 12.39
CA VAL A 53 1.25 7.21 11.32
C VAL A 53 1.89 8.00 10.17
N ASP A 54 3.00 7.52 9.62
CA ASP A 54 3.67 8.08 8.45
C ASP A 54 3.92 7.00 7.38
N LEU A 55 3.84 7.41 6.12
CA LEU A 55 3.94 6.56 4.95
C LEU A 55 4.81 7.23 3.90
N TRP A 56 5.94 6.62 3.57
CA TRP A 56 6.89 7.20 2.64
C TRP A 56 7.64 6.13 1.85
N GLN A 57 8.27 6.55 0.74
CA GLN A 57 9.10 5.69 -0.08
C GLN A 57 10.53 6.19 -0.10
N THR A 58 11.50 5.28 -0.04
CA THR A 58 12.92 5.63 -0.18
C THR A 58 13.34 5.67 -1.66
N ASN A 59 12.74 4.79 -2.46
CA ASN A 59 12.98 4.64 -3.90
C ASN A 59 11.75 3.92 -4.54
N PRO A 60 11.68 3.79 -5.88
CA PRO A 60 10.52 3.18 -6.55
C PRO A 60 10.18 1.73 -6.13
N SER A 61 11.08 1.03 -5.46
CA SER A 61 10.96 -0.36 -5.02
C SER A 61 11.00 -0.55 -3.50
N THR A 62 10.95 0.53 -2.72
CA THR A 62 10.99 0.45 -1.25
C THR A 62 10.01 1.43 -0.62
N ALA A 63 9.01 0.87 0.06
CA ALA A 63 7.98 1.57 0.81
C ALA A 63 8.17 1.35 2.33
N ARG A 64 7.77 2.33 3.12
CA ARG A 64 7.85 2.33 4.58
C ARG A 64 6.56 2.84 5.19
N VAL A 65 6.15 2.19 6.26
CA VAL A 65 5.04 2.61 7.12
C VAL A 65 5.53 2.55 8.55
N GLU A 66 5.41 3.67 9.24
CA GLU A 66 5.84 3.81 10.62
C GLU A 66 4.69 4.39 11.44
N TRP A 67 4.49 3.90 12.66
CA TRP A 67 3.49 4.42 13.57
C TRP A 67 3.95 4.32 15.01
N GLN A 68 3.39 5.19 15.86
CA GLN A 68 3.60 5.17 17.31
C GLN A 68 2.27 4.95 18.02
N ASP A 69 2.29 4.06 19.01
CA ASP A 69 1.09 3.56 19.71
C ASP A 69 0.08 2.90 18.76
N GLY A 70 -0.95 2.25 19.30
CA GLY A 70 -1.98 1.55 18.51
C GLY A 70 -1.61 0.10 18.17
N PRO A 71 -2.07 -0.45 17.04
CA PRO A 71 -2.09 -1.88 16.76
C PRO A 71 -0.70 -2.51 16.70
N GLU A 72 -0.62 -3.76 17.13
CA GLU A 72 0.59 -4.58 17.06
C GLU A 72 0.93 -4.95 15.61
N ILE A 73 2.19 -5.27 15.34
CA ILE A 73 2.61 -5.74 14.01
C ILE A 73 1.77 -6.94 13.55
N ALA A 74 1.49 -7.88 14.44
CA ALA A 74 0.69 -9.06 14.13
C ALA A 74 -0.71 -8.69 13.63
N GLU A 75 -1.39 -7.78 14.34
CA GLU A 75 -2.71 -7.28 13.98
C GLU A 75 -2.70 -6.56 12.62
N VAL A 76 -1.72 -5.67 12.41
CA VAL A 76 -1.54 -5.00 11.11
C VAL A 76 -1.38 -6.00 9.96
N LEU A 77 -0.62 -7.07 10.18
CA LEU A 77 -0.41 -8.11 9.18
C LEU A 77 -1.69 -8.90 8.86
N GLU A 78 -2.59 -9.12 9.81
CA GLU A 78 -3.87 -9.81 9.59
C GLU A 78 -4.77 -9.06 8.59
N HIS A 79 -4.66 -7.73 8.56
CA HIS A 79 -5.41 -6.89 7.63
C HIS A 79 -4.66 -6.66 6.30
N LEU A 80 -3.33 -6.58 6.33
CA LEU A 80 -2.55 -6.30 5.11
C LEU A 80 -2.33 -7.52 4.23
N VAL A 81 -2.03 -8.69 4.82
CA VAL A 81 -1.76 -9.90 4.03
C VAL A 81 -3.08 -10.41 3.44
N PRO A 82 -3.12 -10.69 2.13
CA PRO A 82 -4.38 -10.99 1.46
C PRO A 82 -4.93 -12.33 1.93
N ARG A 83 -6.22 -12.33 2.28
CA ARG A 83 -6.97 -13.52 2.72
C ARG A 83 -8.36 -13.54 2.09
N SER A 84 -8.89 -14.73 1.83
CA SER A 84 -10.26 -14.88 1.34
C SER A 84 -11.19 -15.09 2.52
N ILE A 85 -12.19 -14.21 2.66
CA ILE A 85 -13.23 -14.28 3.69
C ILE A 85 -14.57 -14.27 2.97
N GLU A 86 -15.36 -15.32 3.17
CA GLU A 86 -16.71 -15.44 2.58
C GLU A 86 -16.76 -15.17 1.06
N GLY A 87 -15.70 -15.55 0.34
CA GLY A 87 -15.58 -15.34 -1.11
C GLY A 87 -15.13 -13.94 -1.54
N THR A 88 -14.88 -13.04 -0.60
CA THR A 88 -14.28 -11.71 -0.85
C THR A 88 -12.79 -11.76 -0.54
N LEU A 89 -11.97 -11.15 -1.41
CA LEU A 89 -10.54 -10.98 -1.15
C LEU A 89 -10.35 -9.71 -0.32
N GLU A 90 -9.89 -9.88 0.91
CA GLU A 90 -9.48 -8.77 1.78
C GLU A 90 -7.96 -8.60 1.78
N GLY A 91 -7.49 -7.43 2.24
CA GLY A 91 -6.08 -7.06 2.32
C GLY A 91 -5.49 -6.57 1.00
N VAL A 92 -4.16 -6.57 0.88
CA VAL A 92 -3.44 -6.09 -0.31
C VAL A 92 -3.08 -7.28 -1.21
N PRO A 93 -3.70 -7.42 -2.40
CA PRO A 93 -3.39 -8.53 -3.30
C PRO A 93 -1.91 -8.57 -3.67
N GLY A 94 -1.32 -9.77 -3.64
CA GLY A 94 0.10 -9.97 -3.96
C GLY A 94 1.09 -9.55 -2.86
N LEU A 95 0.65 -9.06 -1.70
CA LEU A 95 1.52 -8.76 -0.57
C LEU A 95 1.82 -10.03 0.23
N ARG A 96 3.08 -10.24 0.66
CA ARG A 96 3.51 -11.43 1.40
C ARG A 96 4.48 -11.04 2.51
N ALA A 97 4.25 -11.54 3.72
CA ALA A 97 5.20 -11.37 4.83
C ALA A 97 6.43 -12.25 4.64
N VAL A 98 7.61 -11.70 4.94
CA VAL A 98 8.90 -12.40 4.81
C VAL A 98 9.60 -12.52 6.17
N VAL A 99 9.64 -11.42 6.92
CA VAL A 99 10.24 -11.37 8.26
C VAL A 99 9.30 -10.60 9.17
N THR A 100 9.10 -11.08 10.39
CA THR A 100 8.23 -10.44 11.37
C THR A 100 8.84 -10.53 12.76
N SER A 101 8.60 -9.49 13.55
CA SER A 101 8.91 -9.36 14.97
C SER A 101 7.81 -8.50 15.60
N ASP A 102 7.87 -8.29 16.90
CA ASP A 102 6.85 -7.53 17.63
C ASP A 102 6.78 -6.05 17.20
N THR A 103 7.92 -5.48 16.77
CA THR A 103 8.02 -4.05 16.39
C THR A 103 8.33 -3.81 14.92
N HIS A 104 8.71 -4.85 14.17
CA HIS A 104 9.07 -4.71 12.76
C HIS A 104 8.50 -5.84 11.91
N ALA A 105 8.13 -5.52 10.67
CA ALA A 105 7.91 -6.52 9.63
C ALA A 105 8.49 -6.07 8.29
N GLN A 106 8.96 -7.04 7.52
CA GLN A 106 9.30 -6.87 6.11
C GLN A 106 8.39 -7.75 5.26
N LEU A 107 7.76 -7.12 4.28
CA LEU A 107 6.90 -7.76 3.30
C LEU A 107 7.42 -7.50 1.89
N VAL A 108 7.02 -8.35 0.96
CA VAL A 108 7.26 -8.18 -0.47
C VAL A 108 5.94 -8.13 -1.20
N TRP A 109 5.77 -7.13 -2.05
CA TRP A 109 4.63 -6.98 -2.94
C TRP A 109 5.01 -7.33 -4.37
N ILE A 110 4.26 -8.25 -4.98
CA ILE A 110 4.44 -8.71 -6.36
C ILE A 110 3.27 -8.30 -7.28
N GLY A 111 2.62 -7.17 -6.99
CA GLY A 111 1.48 -6.66 -7.78
C GLY A 111 1.87 -5.92 -9.06
N THR A 112 3.16 -5.74 -9.34
CA THR A 112 3.67 -5.10 -10.57
C THR A 112 4.82 -5.91 -11.17
N THR A 113 5.40 -5.43 -12.28
CA THR A 113 6.56 -6.05 -12.94
C THR A 113 7.83 -6.06 -12.08
N SER A 114 7.92 -5.15 -11.10
CA SER A 114 9.06 -5.05 -10.18
C SER A 114 8.59 -5.26 -8.74
N PRO A 115 9.17 -6.22 -7.99
CA PRO A 115 8.83 -6.40 -6.58
C PRO A 115 9.13 -5.14 -5.76
N VAL A 116 8.28 -4.88 -4.78
CA VAL A 116 8.44 -3.76 -3.82
C VAL A 116 8.64 -4.34 -2.43
N ALA A 117 9.69 -3.91 -1.74
CA ALA A 117 9.87 -4.18 -0.31
C ALA A 117 9.04 -3.17 0.50
N LEU A 118 8.22 -3.68 1.40
CA LEU A 118 7.47 -2.88 2.38
C LEU A 118 8.04 -3.16 3.76
N HIS A 119 8.52 -2.11 4.43
CA HIS A 119 8.94 -2.18 5.81
C HIS A 119 7.88 -1.55 6.70
N LEU A 120 7.48 -2.27 7.74
CA LEU A 120 6.59 -1.82 8.79
C LEU A 120 7.41 -1.65 10.07
N THR A 121 7.25 -0.52 10.74
CA THR A 121 7.87 -0.24 12.04
C THR A 121 6.84 0.30 12.99
N ARG A 122 6.65 -0.39 14.12
CA ARG A 122 5.92 0.12 15.27
C ARG A 122 6.91 0.66 16.28
N LEU A 123 6.72 1.91 16.68
CA LEU A 123 7.51 2.57 17.72
C LEU A 123 6.76 2.45 19.04
N ASP A 124 7.44 1.95 20.06
CA ASP A 124 6.95 1.97 21.43
C ASP A 124 6.98 3.42 21.97
N ALA A 125 6.08 3.72 22.91
CA ALA A 125 6.03 5.01 23.61
C ALA A 125 7.21 5.22 24.57
#